data_AF-A0A928T6K0-F1
#
_entry.id   AF-A0A928T6K0-F1
#
_cell.length_a   1.000
_cell.length_b   1.000
_cell.length_c   1.000
_cell.angle_alpha   90.00
_cell.angle_beta   90.00
_cell.angle_gamma   90.00
#
_symmetry.space_group_name_H-M   'P 1'
#
loop_
_entity.id
_entity.type
_entity.pdbx_description
1 polymer ?
#
loop_
_entity_poly.entity_id
_entity_poly.type
_entity_poly.pdbx_seq_one_letter_code
_entity_poly.pdbx_strand_id
1 'polypeptide(L)'
;MKLLLAFWLGSAAALHAITAACPLTFVTQPGFNVMTISIIPQGLSGLGDSDTTTLTGSVTAQLDINPKTGKTSELTLSNGRVNGTNMNFSRSIFLVGGYNFNVTNFSAALNTTSPPGVVDPGTGQFDASQHRFDVDQGAITGSTNGIIGNNTINEAFTPANPASGNGTGTGTVTLGLVGDSGIYRVYNVTVTLPVTIADTFDAGGLLVDVTATGTLKATGTVQVPRTEYLAWTAAQSTPGVSFQADSNGDGVPNGLAWALGLGAGGNARAHLPAPDPDTPGAFLLTLPAGGTGGALLVESSTDLSDWEPAVLPPGMPNPIPAGTTGTIVIPPAGSGLFVRVSAAEP
;
A
#
# COMPACT_ATOMS: atom_id res chain seq x y z
N MET A 1 -11.94 34.72 27.84
CA MET A 1 -11.37 34.91 26.49
C MET A 1 -10.44 33.72 26.23
N LYS A 2 -10.97 32.63 25.66
CA LYS A 2 -10.21 31.42 25.30
C LYS A 2 -10.25 31.30 23.78
N LEU A 3 -9.07 31.46 23.18
CA LEU A 3 -8.84 31.42 21.75
C LEU A 3 -9.00 29.96 21.27
N LEU A 4 -10.01 29.68 20.46
CA LEU A 4 -10.15 28.41 19.75
C LEU A 4 -9.22 28.46 18.54
N LEU A 5 -8.13 27.68 18.55
CA LEU A 5 -7.39 27.36 17.34
C LEU A 5 -8.20 26.31 16.56
N ALA A 6 -8.89 26.73 15.51
CA ALA A 6 -9.43 25.82 14.50
C ALA A 6 -8.26 25.33 13.65
N PHE A 7 -7.90 24.05 13.80
CA PHE A 7 -7.06 23.36 12.84
C PHE A 7 -7.82 23.30 11.51
N TRP A 8 -7.31 24.03 10.52
CA TRP A 8 -7.66 23.86 9.12
C TRP A 8 -7.23 22.45 8.71
N LEU A 9 -8.16 21.49 8.71
CA LEU A 9 -8.03 20.30 7.89
C LEU A 9 -8.12 20.79 6.44
N GLY A 10 -6.96 21.04 5.84
CA GLY A 10 -6.88 21.18 4.39
C GLY A 10 -7.57 19.97 3.78
N SER A 11 -8.58 20.23 2.94
CA SER A 11 -9.20 19.22 2.10
C SER A 11 -8.09 18.46 1.39
N ALA A 12 -7.79 17.26 1.86
CA ALA A 12 -6.98 16.32 1.11
C ALA A 12 -7.78 16.06 -0.16
N ALA A 13 -7.39 16.67 -1.27
CA ALA A 13 -7.82 16.19 -2.57
C ALA A 13 -7.56 14.69 -2.56
N ALA A 14 -8.59 13.89 -2.84
CA ALA A 14 -8.43 12.45 -2.97
C ALA A 14 -7.21 12.21 -3.86
N LEU A 15 -6.22 11.48 -3.35
CA LEU A 15 -5.06 11.15 -4.16
C LEU A 15 -5.61 10.31 -5.32
N HIS A 16 -5.53 10.82 -6.56
CA HIS A 16 -5.76 10.01 -7.76
C HIS A 16 -4.62 9.00 -7.84
N ALA A 17 -4.77 7.88 -7.15
CA ALA A 17 -3.75 6.90 -6.93
C ALA A 17 -4.25 5.53 -7.41
N ILE A 18 -3.31 4.73 -7.91
CA ILE A 18 -3.58 3.45 -8.54
C ILE A 18 -2.88 2.38 -7.71
N THR A 19 -3.68 1.45 -7.19
CA THR A 19 -3.19 0.28 -6.48
C THR A 19 -2.36 -0.62 -7.39
N ALA A 20 -1.14 -0.94 -6.97
CA ALA A 20 -0.24 -1.84 -7.69
C ALA A 20 0.53 -2.76 -6.73
N ALA A 21 0.70 -4.02 -7.15
CA ALA A 21 1.51 -5.00 -6.46
C ALA A 21 2.94 -5.01 -7.01
N CYS A 22 3.92 -5.07 -6.13
CA CYS A 22 5.35 -5.06 -6.43
C CYS A 22 6.05 -6.17 -5.64
N PRO A 23 6.62 -7.18 -6.32
CA PRO A 23 7.50 -8.12 -5.64
C PRO A 23 8.80 -7.41 -5.26
N LEU A 24 9.18 -7.49 -3.99
CA LEU A 24 10.40 -6.94 -3.44
C LEU A 24 11.33 -8.06 -2.99
N THR A 25 12.63 -7.89 -3.22
CA THR A 25 13.69 -8.82 -2.78
C THR A 25 14.58 -8.15 -1.76
N PHE A 26 14.95 -8.85 -0.69
CA PHE A 26 15.89 -8.34 0.30
C PHE A 26 17.29 -8.17 -0.30
N VAL A 27 17.89 -7.00 -0.11
CA VAL A 27 19.20 -6.65 -0.69
C VAL A 27 20.38 -7.22 0.09
N THR A 28 21.50 -7.45 -0.59
CA THR A 28 22.79 -7.81 0.01
C THR A 28 23.68 -6.58 0.19
N GLN A 29 23.24 -5.62 1.02
CA GLN A 29 23.97 -4.38 1.31
C GLN A 29 24.46 -4.36 2.76
N PRO A 30 25.69 -3.89 3.05
CA PRO A 30 26.14 -3.66 4.42
C PRO A 30 25.16 -2.78 5.22
N GLY A 31 24.90 -3.19 6.47
CA GLY A 31 24.00 -2.47 7.39
C GLY A 31 22.50 -2.78 7.21
N PHE A 32 22.12 -3.61 6.25
CA PHE A 32 20.74 -4.03 6.04
C PHE A 32 20.63 -5.55 5.97
N ASN A 33 19.45 -6.07 6.31
CA ASN A 33 19.14 -7.50 6.29
C ASN A 33 20.15 -8.33 7.08
N VAL A 34 20.67 -7.74 8.16
CA VAL A 34 21.45 -8.43 9.18
C VAL A 34 20.73 -8.19 10.49
N MET A 35 20.53 -9.24 11.26
CA MET A 35 19.88 -9.18 12.55
C MET A 35 20.84 -9.69 13.61
N THR A 36 21.09 -8.86 14.62
CA THR A 36 21.87 -9.24 15.80
C THR A 36 20.92 -9.85 16.81
N ILE A 37 21.16 -11.10 17.18
CA ILE A 37 20.41 -11.81 18.22
C ILE A 37 21.29 -11.90 19.45
N SER A 38 20.76 -11.49 20.59
CA SER A 38 21.41 -11.60 21.90
C SER A 38 20.58 -12.50 22.79
N ILE A 39 21.25 -13.41 23.49
CA ILE A 39 20.66 -14.30 24.47
C ILE A 39 21.22 -13.99 25.85
N ILE A 40 20.35 -13.89 26.85
CA ILE A 40 20.72 -13.54 28.22
C ILE A 40 20.00 -14.51 29.18
N PRO A 41 20.71 -15.50 29.73
CA PRO A 41 20.16 -16.34 30.79
C PRO A 41 19.84 -15.52 32.04
N GLN A 42 18.60 -15.60 32.51
CA GLN A 42 18.16 -14.84 33.69
C GLN A 42 18.86 -15.35 34.96
N GLY A 43 19.21 -14.40 35.85
CA GLY A 43 19.85 -14.71 37.13
C GLY A 43 21.33 -15.12 37.04
N LEU A 44 21.93 -15.16 35.84
CA LEU A 44 23.30 -15.63 35.62
C LEU A 44 24.13 -14.59 34.84
N SER A 45 24.77 -13.67 35.57
CA SER A 45 25.66 -12.68 34.97
C SER A 45 26.87 -13.34 34.31
N GLY A 46 27.22 -12.89 33.10
CA GLY A 46 28.42 -13.34 32.35
C GLY A 46 28.18 -14.49 31.37
N LEU A 47 26.96 -15.03 31.33
CA LEU A 47 26.55 -16.05 30.36
C LEU A 47 25.80 -15.48 29.15
N GLY A 48 25.74 -14.16 29.00
CA GLY A 48 25.17 -13.53 27.81
C GLY A 48 26.03 -13.78 26.57
N ASP A 49 25.39 -13.99 25.42
CA ASP A 49 26.06 -14.15 24.14
C ASP A 49 25.26 -13.50 23.02
N SER A 50 25.94 -13.23 21.90
CA SER A 50 25.32 -12.60 20.74
C SER A 50 25.93 -13.14 19.45
N ASP A 51 25.08 -13.35 18.45
CA ASP A 51 25.46 -13.73 17.11
C ASP A 51 24.64 -12.93 16.08
N THR A 52 25.03 -12.99 14.82
CA THR A 52 24.36 -12.30 13.72
C THR A 52 23.86 -13.28 12.68
N THR A 53 22.65 -13.06 12.19
CA THR A 53 22.10 -13.79 11.04
C THR A 53 21.92 -12.85 9.85
N THR A 54 22.31 -13.33 8.67
CA THR A 54 22.04 -12.63 7.40
C THR A 54 20.69 -13.09 6.86
N LEU A 55 19.85 -12.12 6.53
CA LEU A 55 18.47 -12.31 6.11
C LEU A 55 18.35 -12.22 4.58
N THR A 56 17.65 -13.17 3.98
CA THR A 56 17.39 -13.24 2.53
C THR A 56 15.93 -13.59 2.27
N GLY A 57 15.45 -13.40 1.03
CA GLY A 57 14.08 -13.74 0.64
C GLY A 57 13.35 -12.60 -0.05
N SER A 58 12.02 -12.60 0.04
CA SER A 58 11.17 -11.66 -0.69
C SER A 58 9.86 -11.37 0.05
N VAL A 59 9.21 -10.28 -0.34
CA VAL A 59 7.89 -9.86 0.13
C VAL A 59 7.14 -9.16 -0.99
N THR A 60 5.82 -9.28 -1.03
CA THR A 60 5.00 -8.51 -1.97
C THR A 60 4.53 -7.24 -1.27
N ALA A 61 4.85 -6.09 -1.84
CA ALA A 61 4.30 -4.81 -1.44
C ALA A 61 3.13 -4.42 -2.36
N GLN A 62 1.97 -4.14 -1.78
CA GLN A 62 0.88 -3.46 -2.46
C GLN A 62 0.90 -2.00 -2.03
N LEU A 63 0.92 -1.11 -3.02
CA LEU A 63 1.08 0.33 -2.87
C LEU A 63 -0.04 1.04 -3.61
N ASP A 64 -0.53 2.13 -3.06
CA ASP A 64 -1.41 3.04 -3.80
C ASP A 64 -0.57 4.20 -4.35
N ILE A 65 -0.30 4.21 -5.65
CA ILE A 65 0.68 5.12 -6.26
C ILE A 65 -0.03 6.18 -7.08
N ASN A 66 0.19 7.44 -6.75
CA ASN A 66 -0.21 8.54 -7.62
C ASN A 66 0.80 8.68 -8.78
N PRO A 67 0.40 8.40 -10.03
CA PRO A 67 1.33 8.35 -11.16
C PRO A 67 1.87 9.74 -11.54
N LYS A 68 1.20 10.83 -11.16
CA LYS A 68 1.66 12.21 -11.44
C LYS A 68 2.76 12.66 -10.48
N THR A 69 2.61 12.30 -9.20
CA THR A 69 3.52 12.78 -8.14
C THR A 69 4.57 11.75 -7.73
N GLY A 70 4.38 10.46 -8.06
CA GLY A 70 5.25 9.38 -7.63
C GLY A 70 5.20 9.15 -6.12
N LYS A 71 4.06 9.48 -5.48
CA LYS A 71 3.85 9.36 -4.03
C LYS A 71 2.88 8.24 -3.72
N THR A 72 2.94 7.73 -2.49
CA THR A 72 2.04 6.71 -1.98
C THR A 72 1.56 7.07 -0.57
N SER A 73 0.30 6.77 -0.29
CA SER A 73 -0.32 6.91 1.04
C SER A 73 -0.50 5.59 1.76
N GLU A 74 -0.24 4.47 1.10
CA GLU A 74 -0.55 3.14 1.63
C GLU A 74 0.55 2.13 1.32
N LEU A 75 0.84 1.25 2.28
CA LEU A 75 1.74 0.10 2.11
C LEU A 75 1.13 -1.12 2.78
N THR A 76 0.94 -2.19 1.99
CA THR A 76 0.62 -3.52 2.49
C THR A 76 1.71 -4.50 2.08
N LEU A 77 2.47 -4.98 3.05
CA LEU A 77 3.36 -6.14 2.92
C LEU A 77 2.56 -7.44 3.12
N SER A 78 2.67 -8.36 2.16
CA SER A 78 2.06 -9.69 2.19
C SER A 78 2.98 -10.74 1.59
N ASN A 79 2.73 -12.01 1.92
CA ASN A 79 3.50 -13.15 1.41
C ASN A 79 5.02 -13.00 1.63
N GLY A 80 5.40 -12.32 2.71
CA GLY A 80 6.80 -12.09 3.06
C GLY A 80 7.42 -13.34 3.67
N ARG A 81 8.53 -13.80 3.10
CA ARG A 81 9.36 -14.85 3.68
C ARG A 81 10.79 -14.40 3.80
N VAL A 82 11.32 -14.48 5.01
CA VAL A 82 12.68 -14.08 5.36
C VAL A 82 13.42 -15.29 5.92
N ASN A 83 14.55 -15.66 5.33
CA ASN A 83 15.38 -16.78 5.76
C ASN A 83 16.71 -16.27 6.32
N GLY A 84 17.09 -16.78 7.48
CA GLY A 84 18.32 -16.45 8.17
C GLY A 84 19.39 -17.51 7.97
N THR A 85 20.66 -17.09 8.02
CA THR A 85 21.79 -18.00 8.20
C THR A 85 21.75 -18.64 9.59
N ASN A 86 22.39 -19.81 9.72
CA ASN A 86 22.55 -20.48 11.00
C ASN A 86 23.33 -19.59 11.99
N MET A 87 23.03 -19.75 13.27
CA MET A 87 23.70 -19.06 14.37
C MET A 87 24.21 -20.07 15.39
N ASN A 88 25.29 -19.73 16.09
CA ASN A 88 25.83 -20.50 17.20
C ASN A 88 26.01 -19.58 18.42
N PHE A 89 25.54 -20.06 19.56
CA PHE A 89 25.76 -19.38 20.84
C PHE A 89 26.46 -20.34 21.79
N SER A 90 27.58 -19.92 22.36
CA SER A 90 28.30 -20.75 23.31
C SER A 90 29.07 -19.92 24.33
N ARG A 91 28.76 -20.16 25.61
CA ARG A 91 29.45 -19.55 26.75
C ARG A 91 29.67 -20.58 27.86
N SER A 92 30.75 -20.40 28.60
CA SER A 92 30.98 -21.15 29.83
C SER A 92 31.68 -20.28 30.87
N ILE A 93 31.36 -20.52 32.14
CA ILE A 93 32.01 -19.90 33.30
C ILE A 93 32.50 -21.01 34.22
N PHE A 94 33.75 -20.87 34.64
CA PHE A 94 34.38 -21.78 35.59
C PHE A 94 33.55 -21.89 36.89
N LEU A 95 33.29 -23.10 37.36
CA LEU A 95 32.43 -23.48 38.51
C LEU A 95 30.91 -23.37 38.31
N VAL A 96 30.39 -22.58 37.36
CA VAL A 96 28.94 -22.45 37.13
C VAL A 96 28.45 -23.43 36.07
N GLY A 97 29.23 -23.63 35.00
CA GLY A 97 28.81 -24.40 33.83
C GLY A 97 28.67 -23.53 32.59
N GLY A 98 28.04 -24.05 31.56
CA GLY A 98 27.94 -23.39 30.26
C GLY A 98 26.94 -24.04 29.34
N TYR A 99 26.84 -23.47 28.14
CA TYR A 99 25.95 -23.93 27.10
C TYR A 99 26.58 -23.85 25.72
N ASN A 100 26.00 -24.61 24.81
CA ASN A 100 26.25 -24.51 23.38
C ASN A 100 24.95 -24.83 22.64
N PHE A 101 24.44 -23.86 21.88
CA PHE A 101 23.23 -24.01 21.09
C PHE A 101 23.47 -23.56 19.65
N ASN A 102 22.80 -24.24 18.73
CA ASN A 102 22.74 -23.90 17.32
C ASN A 102 21.30 -23.59 16.94
N VAL A 103 21.12 -22.49 16.21
CA VAL A 103 19.85 -22.17 15.55
C VAL A 103 20.03 -22.45 14.07
N THR A 104 19.18 -23.31 13.51
CA THR A 104 19.25 -23.72 12.10
C THR A 104 17.90 -23.54 11.42
N ASN A 105 17.93 -23.37 10.09
CA ASN A 105 16.73 -23.19 9.27
C ASN A 105 15.82 -22.05 9.75
N PHE A 106 16.42 -20.97 10.27
CA PHE A 106 15.70 -19.79 10.74
C PHE A 106 14.88 -19.20 9.59
N SER A 107 13.57 -19.09 9.79
CA SER A 107 12.72 -18.52 8.76
C SER A 107 11.48 -17.86 9.37
N ALA A 108 11.12 -16.70 8.81
CA ALA A 108 10.13 -15.81 9.39
C ALA A 108 9.13 -15.31 8.34
N ALA A 109 7.89 -15.09 8.78
CA ALA A 109 6.84 -14.44 8.02
C ALA A 109 6.87 -12.92 8.25
N LEU A 110 6.74 -12.14 7.17
CA LEU A 110 6.65 -10.68 7.21
C LEU A 110 5.34 -10.22 6.58
N ASN A 111 4.48 -9.56 7.36
CA ASN A 111 3.16 -9.12 6.90
C ASN A 111 2.72 -7.81 7.57
N THR A 112 1.73 -7.14 6.98
CA THR A 112 1.03 -6.00 7.60
C THR A 112 -0.09 -6.51 8.48
N THR A 113 -0.20 -6.01 9.71
CA THR A 113 -1.13 -6.53 10.72
C THR A 113 -2.58 -6.15 10.44
N SER A 114 -2.80 -4.92 9.99
CA SER A 114 -4.11 -4.39 9.59
C SER A 114 -3.97 -3.66 8.26
N PRO A 115 -4.15 -4.34 7.11
CA PRO A 115 -4.04 -3.70 5.81
C PRO A 115 -5.27 -2.82 5.48
N PRO A 116 -5.10 -1.69 4.75
CA PRO A 116 -3.82 -1.13 4.33
C PRO A 116 -3.09 -0.40 5.48
N GLY A 117 -1.76 -0.48 5.48
CA GLY A 117 -0.93 0.34 6.36
C GLY A 117 -0.80 1.77 5.82
N VAL A 118 -0.71 2.75 6.72
CA VAL A 118 -0.66 4.19 6.40
C VAL A 118 0.77 4.66 6.19
N VAL A 119 0.99 5.41 5.10
CA VAL A 119 2.24 6.07 4.73
C VAL A 119 1.99 7.57 4.61
N ASP A 120 2.90 8.39 5.13
CA ASP A 120 2.90 9.82 4.83
C ASP A 120 3.41 10.06 3.39
N PRO A 121 2.57 10.55 2.45
CA PRO A 121 2.99 10.77 1.06
C PRO A 121 4.04 11.87 0.90
N GLY A 122 4.18 12.76 1.89
CA GLY A 122 5.17 13.83 1.88
C GLY A 122 6.59 13.33 2.10
N THR A 123 6.75 12.32 2.93
CA THR A 123 8.06 11.82 3.40
C THR A 123 8.34 10.36 3.02
N GLY A 124 7.30 9.59 2.67
CA GLY A 124 7.37 8.14 2.49
C GLY A 124 7.53 7.37 3.80
N GLN A 125 7.36 8.03 4.96
CA GLN A 125 7.52 7.41 6.27
C GLN A 125 6.25 6.69 6.70
N PHE A 126 6.41 5.60 7.45
CA PHE A 126 5.32 4.88 8.09
C PHE A 126 5.73 4.39 9.48
N ASP A 127 4.75 4.17 10.35
CA ASP A 127 4.98 3.51 11.64
C ASP A 127 5.26 2.02 11.38
N ALA A 128 6.47 1.58 11.73
CA ALA A 128 6.91 0.21 11.51
C ALA A 128 6.07 -0.82 12.29
N SER A 129 5.42 -0.41 13.39
CA SER A 129 4.57 -1.30 14.20
C SER A 129 3.32 -1.81 13.48
N GLN A 130 2.98 -1.21 12.34
CA GLN A 130 1.94 -1.70 11.42
C GLN A 130 2.33 -3.02 10.74
N HIS A 131 3.59 -3.43 10.84
CA HIS A 131 4.11 -4.67 10.26
C HIS A 131 4.62 -5.61 11.34
N ARG A 132 4.41 -6.91 11.11
CA ARG A 132 4.79 -7.99 12.02
C ARG A 132 5.81 -8.90 11.36
N PHE A 133 6.78 -9.33 12.16
CA PHE A 133 7.86 -10.22 11.80
C PHE A 133 7.85 -11.42 12.75
N ASP A 134 7.37 -12.56 12.28
CA ASP A 134 7.17 -13.75 13.10
C ASP A 134 8.12 -14.86 12.68
N VAL A 135 9.01 -15.28 13.56
CA VAL A 135 9.86 -16.46 13.36
C VAL A 135 9.02 -17.69 13.66
N ASP A 136 8.54 -18.33 12.61
CA ASP A 136 7.60 -19.46 12.67
C ASP A 136 8.24 -20.78 12.20
N GLN A 137 9.52 -20.76 11.83
CA GLN A 137 10.30 -21.94 11.43
C GLN A 137 11.75 -21.82 11.88
N GLY A 138 12.34 -22.97 12.21
CA GLY A 138 13.72 -23.13 12.63
C GLY A 138 13.83 -24.06 13.83
N ALA A 139 15.03 -24.56 14.07
CA ALA A 139 15.31 -25.48 15.18
C ALA A 139 16.44 -24.95 16.05
N ILE A 140 16.24 -25.02 17.36
CA ILE A 140 17.23 -24.71 18.39
C ILE A 140 17.69 -26.04 18.98
N THR A 141 18.96 -26.38 18.78
CA THR A 141 19.53 -27.64 19.26
C THR A 141 20.79 -27.40 20.07
N GLY A 142 20.99 -28.16 21.14
CA GLY A 142 22.25 -28.12 21.89
C GLY A 142 22.12 -28.66 23.31
N SER A 143 22.92 -28.12 24.22
CA SER A 143 22.93 -28.60 25.61
C SER A 143 23.40 -27.56 26.61
N THR A 144 22.94 -27.70 27.85
CA THR A 144 23.50 -27.04 29.04
C THR A 144 24.34 -28.03 29.83
N ASN A 145 25.29 -27.52 30.61
CA ASN A 145 26.01 -28.32 31.59
C ASN A 145 26.31 -27.55 32.89
N GLY A 146 26.60 -28.29 33.97
CA GLY A 146 27.05 -27.74 35.24
C GLY A 146 25.91 -27.44 36.22
N ILE A 147 26.07 -26.40 37.03
CA ILE A 147 25.09 -25.98 38.05
C ILE A 147 23.78 -25.49 37.39
N ILE A 148 23.86 -25.03 36.14
CA ILE A 148 22.70 -24.59 35.36
C ILE A 148 21.89 -25.77 34.76
N GLY A 149 22.26 -27.01 35.09
CA GLY A 149 21.61 -28.23 34.63
C GLY A 149 22.37 -28.93 33.50
N ASN A 150 22.11 -30.22 33.34
CA ASN A 150 22.64 -31.05 32.25
C ASN A 150 21.48 -31.45 31.33
N ASN A 151 20.97 -30.50 30.56
CA ASN A 151 19.80 -30.69 29.71
C ASN A 151 20.21 -30.76 28.24
N THR A 152 19.51 -31.57 27.46
CA THR A 152 19.53 -31.48 26.00
C THR A 152 18.42 -30.53 25.57
N ILE A 153 18.75 -29.56 24.70
CA ILE A 153 17.78 -28.64 24.12
C ILE A 153 17.49 -29.08 22.70
N ASN A 154 16.20 -29.22 22.39
CA ASN A 154 15.71 -29.54 21.06
C ASN A 154 14.32 -28.91 20.88
N GLU A 155 14.32 -27.61 20.65
CA GLU A 155 13.12 -26.81 20.47
C GLU A 155 12.97 -26.40 19.00
N ALA A 156 11.75 -26.09 18.58
CA ALA A 156 11.48 -25.63 17.23
C ALA A 156 10.52 -24.43 17.24
N PHE A 157 10.80 -23.47 16.36
CA PHE A 157 9.82 -22.46 16.01
C PHE A 157 8.77 -23.10 15.11
N THR A 158 7.50 -22.85 15.42
CA THR A 158 6.38 -23.34 14.63
C THR A 158 5.38 -22.22 14.41
N PRO A 159 4.50 -22.30 13.39
CA PRO A 159 3.44 -21.32 13.21
C PRO A 159 2.45 -21.25 14.39
N ALA A 160 2.36 -22.32 15.19
CA ALA A 160 1.51 -22.35 16.38
C ALA A 160 2.20 -21.74 17.62
N ASN A 161 3.53 -21.69 17.64
CA ASN A 161 4.33 -21.08 18.70
C ASN A 161 5.52 -20.31 18.09
N PRO A 162 5.25 -19.19 17.40
CA PRO A 162 6.29 -18.39 16.79
C PRO A 162 6.99 -17.51 17.83
N ALA A 163 8.24 -17.15 17.56
CA ALA A 163 8.86 -16.00 18.22
C ALA A 163 8.44 -14.73 17.47
N SER A 164 7.56 -13.95 18.07
CA SER A 164 6.92 -12.81 17.41
C SER A 164 7.62 -11.48 17.71
N GLY A 165 7.84 -10.69 16.67
CA GLY A 165 8.26 -9.31 16.76
C GLY A 165 7.38 -8.39 15.92
N ASN A 166 7.34 -7.12 16.28
CA ASN A 166 6.77 -6.08 15.43
C ASN A 166 7.90 -5.23 14.83
N GLY A 167 7.60 -4.54 13.73
CA GLY A 167 8.43 -3.43 13.33
C GLY A 167 8.47 -2.38 14.44
N THR A 168 9.60 -1.70 14.57
CA THR A 168 9.82 -0.70 15.63
C THR A 168 10.34 0.60 15.05
N GLY A 169 9.84 1.73 15.55
CA GLY A 169 10.24 3.04 15.05
C GLY A 169 9.62 3.38 13.69
N THR A 170 10.39 4.05 12.84
CA THR A 170 9.91 4.57 11.56
C THR A 170 10.51 3.77 10.40
N GLY A 171 9.64 3.17 9.59
CA GLY A 171 10.01 2.62 8.30
C GLY A 171 9.90 3.66 7.18
N THR A 172 10.44 3.34 6.01
CA THR A 172 10.33 4.20 4.82
C THR A 172 9.98 3.39 3.59
N VAL A 173 9.17 3.97 2.70
CA VAL A 173 8.97 3.53 1.33
C VAL A 173 9.35 4.67 0.41
N THR A 174 10.17 4.37 -0.60
CA THR A 174 10.61 5.35 -1.59
C THR A 174 10.33 4.84 -2.99
N LEU A 175 9.82 5.76 -3.82
CA LEU A 175 9.50 5.53 -5.22
C LEU A 175 10.44 6.40 -6.08
N GLY A 176 11.39 5.76 -6.74
CA GLY A 176 12.28 6.42 -7.69
C GLY A 176 11.76 6.27 -9.11
N LEU A 177 11.41 7.38 -9.77
CA LEU A 177 10.97 7.35 -11.17
C LEU A 177 12.09 6.80 -12.07
N VAL A 178 11.80 5.75 -12.82
CA VAL A 178 12.70 5.17 -13.82
C VAL A 178 12.41 5.76 -15.20
N GLY A 179 11.13 5.92 -15.54
CA GLY A 179 10.68 6.45 -16.82
C GLY A 179 9.30 5.92 -17.19
N ASP A 180 8.93 6.08 -18.45
CA ASP A 180 7.66 5.59 -19.00
C ASP A 180 7.89 4.42 -19.96
N SER A 181 6.96 3.46 -19.99
CA SER A 181 6.95 2.31 -20.89
C SER A 181 5.52 2.09 -21.42
N GLY A 182 5.27 2.52 -22.66
CA GLY A 182 3.93 2.47 -23.25
C GLY A 182 2.94 3.34 -22.46
N ILE A 183 1.88 2.71 -21.94
CA ILE A 183 0.85 3.38 -21.10
C ILE A 183 1.22 3.45 -19.61
N TYR A 184 2.34 2.85 -19.22
CA TYR A 184 2.77 2.73 -17.83
C TYR A 184 3.90 3.70 -17.48
N ARG A 185 3.93 4.13 -16.23
CA ARG A 185 5.06 4.74 -15.54
C ARG A 185 5.73 3.71 -14.66
N VAL A 186 7.05 3.68 -14.68
CA VAL A 186 7.86 2.67 -14.00
C VAL A 186 8.59 3.32 -12.83
N TYR A 187 8.46 2.72 -11.64
CA TYR A 187 9.13 3.15 -10.42
C TYR A 187 9.99 2.03 -9.84
N ASN A 188 11.17 2.39 -9.36
CA ASN A 188 11.91 1.56 -8.41
C ASN A 188 11.32 1.77 -7.02
N VAL A 189 11.01 0.67 -6.35
CA VAL A 189 10.47 0.67 -5.00
C VAL A 189 11.57 0.23 -4.06
N THR A 190 11.80 0.99 -2.98
CA THR A 190 12.65 0.57 -1.86
C THR A 190 11.88 0.73 -0.56
N VAL A 191 11.79 -0.34 0.22
CA VAL A 191 11.19 -0.35 1.55
C VAL A 191 12.27 -0.65 2.59
N THR A 192 12.35 0.15 3.65
CA THR A 192 13.17 -0.11 4.83
C THR A 192 12.28 -0.27 6.06
N LEU A 193 12.48 -1.36 6.80
CA LEU A 193 11.68 -1.69 7.98
C LEU A 193 12.61 -2.09 9.14
N PRO A 194 12.76 -1.24 10.17
CA PRO A 194 13.43 -1.65 11.40
C PRO A 194 12.55 -2.65 12.16
N VAL A 195 13.16 -3.73 12.64
CA VAL A 195 12.47 -4.83 13.34
C VAL A 195 13.15 -5.14 14.67
N THR A 196 12.32 -5.46 15.66
CA THR A 196 12.80 -5.94 16.96
C THR A 196 11.96 -7.15 17.40
N ILE A 197 12.62 -8.17 17.92
CA ILE A 197 12.00 -9.27 18.65
C ILE A 197 12.49 -9.19 20.09
N ALA A 198 11.59 -9.38 21.05
CA ALA A 198 11.91 -9.57 22.46
C ALA A 198 11.02 -10.68 22.99
N ASP A 199 11.63 -11.76 23.47
CA ASP A 199 10.93 -12.95 23.95
C ASP A 199 11.73 -13.61 25.08
N THR A 200 11.09 -14.49 25.85
CA THR A 200 11.73 -15.25 26.93
C THR A 200 11.39 -16.74 26.76
N PHE A 201 12.42 -17.57 26.65
CA PHE A 201 12.27 -19.02 26.50
C PHE A 201 12.63 -19.76 27.78
N ASP A 202 11.95 -20.87 28.06
CA ASP A 202 12.35 -21.82 29.10
C ASP A 202 13.23 -22.93 28.51
N ALA A 203 14.50 -22.92 28.87
CA ALA A 203 15.53 -23.86 28.44
C ALA A 203 15.78 -24.95 29.49
N GLY A 204 14.75 -25.75 29.81
CA GLY A 204 14.85 -26.83 30.79
C GLY A 204 14.95 -26.33 32.24
N GLY A 205 14.12 -25.35 32.59
CA GLY A 205 14.02 -24.69 33.89
C GLY A 205 14.82 -23.39 34.00
N LEU A 206 15.59 -23.02 32.97
CA LEU A 206 16.35 -21.78 32.88
C LEU A 206 15.65 -20.81 31.93
N LEU A 207 15.17 -19.69 32.44
CA LEU A 207 14.61 -18.63 31.61
C LEU A 207 15.73 -17.89 30.87
N VAL A 208 15.59 -17.73 29.56
CA VAL A 208 16.55 -17.06 28.67
C VAL A 208 15.83 -15.96 27.92
N ASP A 209 16.26 -14.71 28.15
CA ASP A 209 15.78 -13.57 27.38
C ASP A 209 16.48 -13.55 26.03
N VAL A 210 15.69 -13.43 24.97
CA VAL A 210 16.16 -13.35 23.59
C VAL A 210 15.71 -12.01 23.03
N THR A 211 16.68 -11.24 22.57
CA THR A 211 16.42 -9.99 21.86
C THR A 211 17.04 -10.08 20.47
N ALA A 212 16.30 -9.64 19.46
CA ALA A 212 16.80 -9.55 18.10
C ALA A 212 16.53 -8.15 17.56
N THR A 213 17.53 -7.52 16.96
CA THR A 213 17.39 -6.19 16.36
C THR A 213 18.03 -6.16 14.98
N GLY A 214 17.36 -5.50 14.04
CA GLY A 214 17.87 -5.37 12.67
C GLY A 214 17.05 -4.39 11.84
N THR A 215 17.52 -4.08 10.64
CA THR A 215 16.75 -3.31 9.66
C THR A 215 16.66 -4.08 8.36
N LEU A 216 15.44 -4.40 7.96
CA LEU A 216 15.15 -5.02 6.68
C LEU A 216 15.16 -3.97 5.58
N LYS A 217 15.69 -4.31 4.42
CA LYS A 217 15.62 -3.48 3.21
C LYS A 217 15.31 -4.35 2.00
N ALA A 218 14.20 -4.08 1.34
CA ALA A 218 13.77 -4.79 0.15
C ALA A 218 13.57 -3.81 -1.02
N THR A 219 13.91 -4.26 -2.23
CA THR A 219 13.81 -3.46 -3.45
C THR A 219 13.13 -4.22 -4.57
N GLY A 220 12.43 -3.51 -5.43
CA GLY A 220 11.80 -4.05 -6.64
C GLY A 220 11.43 -2.95 -7.62
N THR A 221 10.66 -3.32 -8.64
CA THR A 221 10.16 -2.38 -9.65
C THR A 221 8.66 -2.60 -9.82
N VAL A 222 7.93 -1.50 -10.00
CA VAL A 222 6.47 -1.51 -10.22
C VAL A 222 6.12 -0.68 -11.43
N GLN A 223 5.10 -1.12 -12.16
CA GLN A 223 4.52 -0.38 -13.28
C GLN A 223 3.10 0.03 -12.91
N VAL A 224 2.79 1.31 -13.08
CA VAL A 224 1.45 1.85 -12.85
C VAL A 224 0.99 2.61 -14.09
N PRO A 225 -0.27 2.48 -14.52
CA PRO A 225 -0.80 3.30 -15.61
C PRO A 225 -0.55 4.79 -15.34
N ARG A 226 -0.24 5.58 -16.38
CA ARG A 226 0.11 7.00 -16.21
C ARG A 226 -1.07 7.86 -15.75
N THR A 227 -2.29 7.42 -16.04
CA THR A 227 -3.54 8.11 -15.72
C THR A 227 -4.59 7.08 -15.33
N GLU A 228 -5.63 7.51 -14.61
CA GLU A 228 -6.77 6.66 -14.25
C GLU A 228 -7.53 6.18 -15.50
N TYR A 229 -7.60 7.02 -16.54
CA TYR A 229 -8.12 6.63 -17.85
C TYR A 229 -7.32 5.46 -18.43
N LEU A 230 -5.99 5.55 -18.44
CA LEU A 230 -5.15 4.46 -18.95
C LEU A 230 -5.27 3.20 -18.09
N ALA A 231 -5.46 3.33 -16.77
CA ALA A 231 -5.77 2.21 -15.89
C ALA A 231 -7.08 1.53 -16.30
N TRP A 232 -8.11 2.33 -16.59
CA TRP A 232 -9.38 1.83 -17.12
C TRP A 232 -9.19 1.13 -18.46
N THR A 233 -8.45 1.71 -19.43
CA THR A 233 -8.23 1.06 -20.74
C THR A 233 -7.53 -0.30 -20.60
N ALA A 234 -6.59 -0.42 -19.66
CA ALA A 234 -5.93 -1.69 -19.37
C ALA A 234 -6.91 -2.71 -18.78
N ALA A 235 -7.78 -2.29 -17.84
CA ALA A 235 -8.81 -3.15 -17.25
C ALA A 235 -9.87 -3.60 -18.28
N GLN A 236 -10.16 -2.78 -19.29
CA GLN A 236 -11.07 -3.11 -20.38
C GLN A 236 -10.43 -3.99 -21.48
N SER A 237 -9.18 -4.45 -21.31
CA SER A 237 -8.43 -5.20 -22.33
C SER A 237 -8.24 -4.44 -23.65
N THR A 238 -8.22 -3.10 -23.58
CA THR A 238 -8.00 -2.19 -24.73
C THR A 238 -6.90 -1.18 -24.40
N PRO A 239 -5.70 -1.63 -23.97
CA PRO A 239 -4.68 -0.75 -23.41
C PRO A 239 -4.26 0.35 -24.39
N GLY A 240 -4.39 1.61 -23.96
CA GLY A 240 -3.92 2.76 -24.72
C GLY A 240 -4.80 3.19 -25.88
N VAL A 241 -6.07 2.75 -25.94
CA VAL A 241 -7.04 3.36 -26.85
C VAL A 241 -7.16 4.86 -26.56
N SER A 242 -7.38 5.65 -27.62
CA SER A 242 -7.47 7.10 -27.51
C SER A 242 -8.69 7.53 -26.69
N PHE A 243 -8.52 8.54 -25.84
CA PHE A 243 -9.58 9.19 -25.07
C PHE A 243 -10.72 9.70 -25.97
N GLN A 244 -10.38 10.16 -27.19
CA GLN A 244 -11.31 10.72 -28.16
C GLN A 244 -11.87 9.70 -29.16
N ALA A 245 -11.39 8.45 -29.14
CA ALA A 245 -11.94 7.41 -30.01
C ALA A 245 -13.32 6.97 -29.51
N ASP A 246 -14.14 6.45 -30.43
CA ASP A 246 -15.41 5.80 -30.16
C ASP A 246 -15.24 4.32 -30.54
N SER A 247 -14.83 3.50 -29.58
CA SER A 247 -14.46 2.10 -29.85
C SER A 247 -15.68 1.17 -29.94
N ASN A 248 -16.83 1.55 -29.38
CA ASN A 248 -18.06 0.75 -29.40
C ASN A 248 -19.06 1.23 -30.48
N GLY A 249 -18.81 2.39 -31.11
CA GLY A 249 -19.63 2.97 -32.17
C GLY A 249 -20.93 3.60 -31.69
N ASP A 250 -21.04 3.96 -30.41
CA ASP A 250 -22.26 4.53 -29.82
C ASP A 250 -22.38 6.06 -30.03
N GLY A 251 -21.36 6.67 -30.62
CA GLY A 251 -21.24 8.11 -30.87
C GLY A 251 -20.67 8.88 -29.70
N VAL A 252 -20.18 8.21 -28.64
CA VAL A 252 -19.61 8.82 -27.44
C VAL A 252 -18.13 8.45 -27.30
N PRO A 253 -17.23 9.43 -27.05
CA PRO A 253 -15.83 9.12 -26.85
C PRO A 253 -15.58 8.23 -25.63
N ASN A 254 -14.60 7.32 -25.74
CA ASN A 254 -14.15 6.42 -24.68
C ASN A 254 -13.86 7.15 -23.36
N GLY A 255 -13.29 8.36 -23.45
CA GLY A 255 -13.00 9.18 -22.28
C GLY A 255 -14.25 9.62 -21.52
N LEU A 256 -15.34 9.92 -22.23
CA LEU A 256 -16.62 10.25 -21.59
C LEU A 256 -17.29 9.00 -21.01
N ALA A 257 -17.20 7.85 -21.69
CA ALA A 257 -17.67 6.58 -21.14
C ALA A 257 -16.92 6.22 -19.83
N TRP A 258 -15.59 6.37 -19.80
CA TRP A 258 -14.79 6.22 -18.59
C TRP A 258 -15.21 7.20 -17.49
N ALA A 259 -15.33 8.49 -17.81
CA ALA A 259 -15.67 9.51 -16.83
C ALA A 259 -17.08 9.30 -16.25
N LEU A 260 -18.01 8.74 -17.02
CA LEU A 260 -19.32 8.30 -16.55
C LEU A 260 -19.26 7.05 -15.65
N GLY A 261 -18.12 6.38 -15.54
CA GLY A 261 -17.95 5.16 -14.73
C GLY A 261 -18.39 3.89 -15.44
N LEU A 262 -18.46 3.90 -16.78
CA LEU A 262 -18.95 2.78 -17.58
C LEU A 262 -17.79 1.89 -18.06
N GLY A 263 -18.09 0.63 -18.39
CA GLY A 263 -17.16 -0.23 -19.12
C GLY A 263 -17.09 0.11 -20.61
N ALA A 264 -16.11 -0.42 -21.34
CA ALA A 264 -15.87 -0.10 -22.75
C ALA A 264 -17.04 -0.47 -23.69
N GLY A 265 -17.86 -1.45 -23.32
CA GLY A 265 -19.08 -1.82 -24.04
C GLY A 265 -20.36 -1.15 -23.52
N GLY A 266 -20.27 -0.26 -22.52
CA GLY A 266 -21.42 0.41 -21.93
C GLY A 266 -22.02 1.43 -22.89
N ASN A 267 -23.35 1.60 -22.83
CA ASN A 267 -24.06 2.61 -23.62
C ASN A 267 -23.97 3.98 -22.92
N ALA A 268 -22.90 4.74 -23.20
CA ALA A 268 -22.69 6.04 -22.57
C ALA A 268 -23.74 7.07 -22.99
N ARG A 269 -24.30 6.92 -24.19
CA ARG A 269 -25.33 7.81 -24.74
C ARG A 269 -26.58 7.89 -23.86
N ALA A 270 -26.95 6.81 -23.16
CA ALA A 270 -28.09 6.79 -22.25
C ALA A 270 -27.92 7.69 -21.00
N HIS A 271 -26.68 8.11 -20.71
CA HIS A 271 -26.32 8.94 -19.57
C HIS A 271 -25.99 10.39 -19.96
N LEU A 272 -26.18 10.77 -21.22
CA LEU A 272 -26.01 12.16 -21.65
C LEU A 272 -27.23 13.02 -21.27
N PRO A 273 -27.08 14.35 -21.17
CA PRO A 273 -28.18 15.24 -20.88
C PRO A 273 -29.37 15.02 -21.83
N ALA A 274 -30.54 14.80 -21.26
CA ALA A 274 -31.81 14.65 -21.98
C ALA A 274 -32.83 15.67 -21.46
N PRO A 275 -33.79 16.14 -22.28
CA PRO A 275 -34.83 17.04 -21.80
C PRO A 275 -35.59 16.46 -20.61
N ASP A 276 -35.83 17.27 -19.59
CA ASP A 276 -36.66 16.91 -18.45
C ASP A 276 -38.15 16.88 -18.87
N PRO A 277 -38.84 15.73 -18.77
CA PRO A 277 -40.26 15.63 -19.13
C PRO A 277 -41.17 16.44 -18.20
N ASP A 278 -40.75 16.70 -16.96
CA ASP A 278 -41.55 17.34 -15.92
C ASP A 278 -41.31 18.85 -15.83
N THR A 279 -40.13 19.32 -16.28
CA THR A 279 -39.73 20.73 -16.20
C THR A 279 -39.34 21.28 -17.58
N PRO A 280 -40.23 22.02 -18.27
CA PRO A 280 -39.93 22.59 -19.58
C PRO A 280 -38.65 23.41 -19.61
N GLY A 281 -37.74 23.07 -20.53
CA GLY A 281 -36.46 23.76 -20.72
C GLY A 281 -35.34 23.32 -19.78
N ALA A 282 -35.59 22.41 -18.84
CA ALA A 282 -34.57 21.77 -18.03
C ALA A 282 -34.02 20.50 -18.71
N PHE A 283 -32.87 20.03 -18.23
CA PHE A 283 -32.25 18.78 -18.68
C PHE A 283 -31.96 17.86 -17.48
N LEU A 284 -32.10 16.56 -17.69
CA LEU A 284 -31.70 15.52 -16.75
C LEU A 284 -30.36 14.92 -17.16
N LEU A 285 -29.43 14.86 -16.21
CA LEU A 285 -28.20 14.11 -16.31
C LEU A 285 -28.25 12.95 -15.31
N THR A 286 -28.49 11.73 -15.82
CA THR A 286 -28.61 10.52 -15.00
C THR A 286 -27.26 9.82 -14.90
N LEU A 287 -26.61 9.92 -13.75
CA LEU A 287 -25.33 9.29 -13.48
C LEU A 287 -25.51 7.83 -13.03
N PRO A 288 -24.61 6.92 -13.42
CA PRO A 288 -24.70 5.51 -13.02
C PRO A 288 -24.71 5.33 -11.50
N ALA A 289 -25.38 4.27 -11.03
CA ALA A 289 -25.45 3.94 -9.60
C ALA A 289 -24.08 3.61 -8.99
N GLY A 290 -23.12 3.15 -9.80
CA GLY A 290 -21.73 2.90 -9.38
C GLY A 290 -20.88 4.17 -9.23
N GLY A 291 -21.40 5.33 -9.61
CA GLY A 291 -20.71 6.61 -9.57
C GLY A 291 -19.93 6.91 -10.84
N THR A 292 -19.63 8.20 -11.04
CA THR A 292 -18.75 8.67 -12.11
C THR A 292 -17.31 8.19 -11.90
N GLY A 293 -16.62 7.80 -12.97
CA GLY A 293 -15.21 7.39 -12.92
C GLY A 293 -14.21 8.56 -12.98
N GLY A 294 -14.66 9.74 -13.43
CA GLY A 294 -13.87 10.95 -13.53
C GLY A 294 -14.73 12.20 -13.36
N ALA A 295 -14.10 13.37 -13.34
CA ALA A 295 -14.84 14.63 -13.26
C ALA A 295 -15.57 14.91 -14.58
N LEU A 296 -16.82 15.38 -14.48
CA LEU A 296 -17.66 15.73 -15.62
C LEU A 296 -17.94 17.24 -15.63
N LEU A 297 -17.58 17.91 -16.72
CA LEU A 297 -17.93 19.30 -16.93
C LEU A 297 -19.28 19.35 -17.66
N VAL A 298 -20.27 20.01 -17.05
CA VAL A 298 -21.54 20.31 -17.70
C VAL A 298 -21.42 21.69 -18.33
N GLU A 299 -21.67 21.79 -19.63
CA GLU A 299 -21.57 23.04 -20.35
C GLU A 299 -22.91 23.38 -21.00
N SER A 300 -23.20 24.66 -21.07
CA SER A 300 -24.36 25.19 -21.77
C SER A 300 -23.94 26.16 -22.86
N SER A 301 -24.73 26.22 -23.92
CA SER A 301 -24.56 27.14 -25.03
C SER A 301 -25.93 27.60 -25.51
N THR A 302 -26.03 28.83 -26.01
CA THR A 302 -27.24 29.34 -26.66
C THR A 302 -27.17 29.27 -28.19
N ASP A 303 -25.99 28.95 -28.74
CA ASP A 303 -25.68 29.06 -30.18
C ASP A 303 -24.81 27.92 -30.73
N LEU A 304 -24.53 26.90 -29.92
CA LEU A 304 -23.64 25.76 -30.19
C LEU A 304 -22.17 26.10 -30.44
N SER A 305 -21.80 27.38 -30.41
CA SER A 305 -20.47 27.86 -30.76
C SER A 305 -19.68 28.22 -29.51
N ASP A 306 -20.27 29.01 -28.63
CA ASP A 306 -19.69 29.39 -27.36
C ASP A 306 -20.26 28.54 -26.22
N TRP A 307 -19.38 27.88 -25.47
CA TRP A 307 -19.73 26.97 -24.39
C TRP A 307 -19.19 27.49 -23.07
N GLU A 308 -20.06 27.60 -22.08
CA GLU A 308 -19.71 28.02 -20.74
C GLU A 308 -20.15 26.97 -19.71
N PRO A 309 -19.48 26.88 -18.55
CA PRO A 309 -19.94 26.01 -17.47
C PRO A 309 -21.40 26.29 -17.10
N ALA A 310 -22.24 25.26 -17.16
CA ALA A 310 -23.64 25.37 -16.81
C ALA A 310 -23.82 25.62 -15.30
N VAL A 311 -24.88 26.34 -14.93
CA VAL A 311 -25.29 26.48 -13.53
C VAL A 311 -25.95 25.18 -13.08
N LEU A 312 -25.40 24.54 -12.06
CA LEU A 312 -25.94 23.32 -11.48
C LEU A 312 -26.76 23.60 -10.21
N PRO A 313 -27.59 22.65 -9.75
CA PRO A 313 -28.34 22.79 -8.50
C PRO A 313 -27.47 23.17 -7.30
N PRO A 314 -28.03 23.88 -6.30
CA PRO A 314 -27.31 24.22 -5.08
C PRO A 314 -26.66 22.99 -4.43
N GLY A 315 -25.37 23.10 -4.09
CA GLY A 315 -24.60 22.01 -3.49
C GLY A 315 -23.92 21.07 -4.50
N MET A 316 -24.16 21.24 -5.80
CA MET A 316 -23.47 20.50 -6.86
C MET A 316 -22.39 21.37 -7.53
N PRO A 317 -21.09 21.06 -7.38
CA PRO A 317 -20.04 21.79 -8.08
C PRO A 317 -20.02 21.43 -9.58
N ASN A 318 -19.49 22.34 -10.39
CA ASN A 318 -19.22 22.12 -11.81
C ASN A 318 -17.74 22.47 -12.08
N PRO A 319 -16.86 21.51 -12.41
CA PRO A 319 -17.13 20.11 -12.74
C PRO A 319 -17.73 19.27 -11.60
N ILE A 320 -18.59 18.33 -11.97
CA ILE A 320 -19.13 17.28 -11.08
C ILE A 320 -17.97 16.34 -10.74
N PRO A 321 -17.70 16.05 -9.45
CA PRO A 321 -16.58 15.21 -9.05
C PRO A 321 -16.79 13.74 -9.37
N ALA A 322 -15.70 12.98 -9.45
CA ALA A 322 -15.74 11.52 -9.51
C ALA A 322 -16.50 10.93 -8.30
N GLY A 323 -17.14 9.78 -8.48
CA GLY A 323 -17.95 9.10 -7.48
C GLY A 323 -19.37 9.65 -7.31
N THR A 324 -19.78 10.66 -8.10
CA THR A 324 -21.14 11.22 -8.01
C THR A 324 -22.15 10.25 -8.64
N THR A 325 -23.30 10.05 -7.99
CA THR A 325 -24.38 9.16 -8.43
C THR A 325 -25.71 9.90 -8.55
N GLY A 326 -26.71 9.25 -9.16
CA GLY A 326 -28.09 9.73 -9.18
C GLY A 326 -28.39 10.69 -10.33
N THR A 327 -29.53 11.37 -10.24
CA THR A 327 -30.00 12.28 -11.30
C THR A 327 -29.79 13.73 -10.91
N ILE A 328 -29.15 14.49 -11.79
CA ILE A 328 -28.95 15.94 -11.66
C ILE A 328 -29.92 16.64 -12.61
N VAL A 329 -30.70 17.57 -12.07
CA VAL A 329 -31.60 18.43 -12.85
C VAL A 329 -30.86 19.72 -13.18
N ILE A 330 -30.54 19.94 -14.45
CA ILE A 330 -29.91 21.15 -14.94
C ILE A 330 -31.03 22.16 -15.21
N PRO A 331 -31.06 23.30 -14.50
CA PRO A 331 -32.17 24.23 -14.56
C PRO A 331 -32.29 24.89 -15.95
N PRO A 332 -33.49 25.37 -16.33
CA PRO A 332 -33.67 26.15 -17.54
C PRO A 332 -32.86 27.45 -17.49
N ALA A 333 -32.24 27.83 -18.61
CA ALA A 333 -31.45 29.07 -18.73
C ALA A 333 -31.90 29.96 -19.90
N GLY A 334 -33.22 30.04 -20.12
CA GLY A 334 -33.81 30.82 -21.21
C GLY A 334 -34.06 30.01 -22.49
N SER A 335 -34.47 30.69 -23.56
CA SER A 335 -34.79 30.06 -24.85
C SER A 335 -33.53 29.76 -25.66
N GLY A 336 -33.48 28.59 -26.32
CA GLY A 336 -32.36 28.21 -27.20
C GLY A 336 -31.18 27.54 -26.48
N LEU A 337 -31.39 26.99 -25.28
CA LEU A 337 -30.34 26.35 -24.51
C LEU A 337 -29.98 24.96 -25.04
N PHE A 338 -28.71 24.76 -25.35
CA PHE A 338 -28.07 23.47 -25.59
C PHE A 338 -27.22 23.11 -24.37
N VAL A 339 -27.21 21.83 -24.03
CA VAL A 339 -26.43 21.30 -22.90
C VAL A 339 -25.59 20.13 -23.38
N ARG A 340 -24.33 20.08 -22.95
CA ARG A 340 -23.46 18.93 -23.16
C ARG A 340 -22.73 18.58 -21.88
N VAL A 341 -22.18 17.37 -21.88
CA VAL A 341 -21.23 16.92 -20.87
C VAL A 341 -19.92 16.62 -21.58
N SER A 342 -18.82 17.06 -20.98
CA SER A 342 -17.47 16.78 -21.43
C SER A 342 -16.63 16.24 -20.27
N ALA A 343 -15.56 15.53 -20.63
CA ALA A 343 -14.57 15.01 -19.70
C ALA A 343 -13.18 15.39 -20.22
N ALA A 344 -12.25 15.62 -19.30
CA ALA A 344 -10.85 15.85 -19.63
C ALA A 344 -10.04 14.61 -19.25
N GLU A 345 -9.00 14.31 -20.04
CA GLU A 345 -8.04 13.30 -19.64
C GLU A 345 -7.29 13.81 -18.39
N PRO A 346 -7.23 13.01 -17.30
CA PRO A 346 -6.60 13.43 -16.06
C PRO A 346 -5.09 13.56 -16.17
#